data_AF-A0A644WLU5-F1
#
_entry.id   AF-A0A644WLU5-F1
#
_cell.length_a   1.000
_cell.length_b   1.000
_cell.length_c   1.000
_cell.angle_alpha   90.00
_cell.angle_beta   90.00
_cell.angle_gamma   90.00
#
_symmetry.space_group_name_H-M   'P 1'
#
loop_
_entity.id
_entity.type
_entity.pdbx_description
1 polymer ?
#
loop_
_entity_poly.entity_id
_entity_poly.type
_entity_poly.pdbx_seq_one_letter_code
_entity_poly.pdbx_strand_id
1 'polypeptide(L)'
;MKNSKHILFVKSIFVILILSVCFACCDDNKVPTIVVVKNDETYSPEKVRAVMDVWQKKTFDYFYAGASPTGMALEGNERGDVVTTGGSGFGVMALIVGAERGWITREQSMTQIRKIVRFLGKAERFRGVWSHWYNPDGTAHPFGDQVKTGDLIETSFMMAGLLTAKEYFTGNSEIEAEIRDSVESFKNTINWRFYTKNENVLYWLWYSQENRFALQIRGWNEGLICYILALGAPEPHNITPEVYANGWLNNGAIVHPERKHYGYTLPLGETYGGPLFFAHYSFLGLNPFYLEDNEVNYWEQNLAHTLVNRHYCVYEAPAAYKYGESDWGLTACYGGRPPWNYSARSPQNDDGVIAPTASLSSYPYTPFYSTQMLFRLSEYPLVHGSYGFADAYSPETSTSEKKQLAIDQGPIVVMMENYRSGLIWNLLMKNADIKRALVLAGMKEQPAFSEGFLKTYINSQTKQYDMMRHPDREHYELEYFLNTEGDIRFKLNNASGQLALDTVVVGNAGENVFSFRNTNSVISGKQYTIKMITPGNKEYTLLVRLR
;
A
#
# COMPACT_ATOMS: atom_id res chain seq x y z
N MET A 1 -34.89 -12.75 -83.76
CA MET A 1 -34.44 -13.48 -82.55
C MET A 1 -34.19 -12.47 -81.45
N LYS A 2 -34.62 -12.80 -80.23
CA LYS A 2 -35.11 -11.91 -79.16
C LYS A 2 -34.17 -10.77 -78.70
N ASN A 3 -34.66 -9.55 -78.96
CA ASN A 3 -34.66 -8.27 -78.22
C ASN A 3 -34.50 -8.34 -76.68
N SER A 4 -34.19 -7.30 -75.90
CA SER A 4 -33.66 -5.92 -76.05
C SER A 4 -33.89 -5.19 -74.71
N LYS A 5 -32.87 -4.47 -74.21
CA LYS A 5 -32.90 -3.13 -73.55
C LYS A 5 -33.75 -2.84 -72.28
N HIS A 6 -33.02 -2.34 -71.26
CA HIS A 6 -33.16 -1.05 -70.54
C HIS A 6 -34.45 -0.58 -69.82
N ILE A 7 -34.19 0.11 -68.68
CA ILE A 7 -34.75 1.40 -68.21
C ILE A 7 -35.88 1.41 -67.14
N LEU A 8 -35.54 2.07 -66.02
CA LEU A 8 -36.26 3.01 -65.13
C LEU A 8 -37.57 2.68 -64.36
N PHE A 9 -37.50 3.04 -63.07
CA PHE A 9 -38.41 3.91 -62.30
C PHE A 9 -39.93 3.58 -62.19
N VAL A 10 -40.33 3.35 -60.92
CA VAL A 10 -41.33 4.11 -60.15
C VAL A 10 -42.84 3.76 -60.20
N LYS A 11 -43.41 3.85 -58.97
CA LYS A 11 -44.80 4.12 -58.53
C LYS A 11 -45.83 2.99 -58.51
N SER A 12 -46.32 2.70 -57.29
CA SER A 12 -47.70 3.00 -56.79
C SER A 12 -47.97 2.19 -55.50
N ILE A 13 -48.80 2.51 -54.49
CA ILE A 13 -49.61 3.65 -53.98
C ILE A 13 -50.03 3.17 -52.55
N PHE A 14 -49.70 3.88 -51.47
CA PHE A 14 -50.53 4.81 -50.65
C PHE A 14 -51.62 4.18 -49.74
N VAL A 15 -51.41 4.17 -48.41
CA VAL A 15 -52.43 4.47 -47.35
C VAL A 15 -51.72 5.11 -46.13
N ILE A 16 -52.39 6.10 -45.55
CA ILE A 16 -51.96 7.13 -44.58
C ILE A 16 -52.36 6.78 -43.13
N LEU A 17 -51.71 7.46 -42.15
CA LEU A 17 -52.12 7.78 -40.75
C LEU A 17 -51.81 6.69 -39.68
N ILE A 18 -51.20 6.93 -38.51
CA ILE A 18 -51.12 8.10 -37.60
C ILE A 18 -49.72 8.08 -36.93
N LEU A 19 -49.02 9.23 -36.95
CA LEU A 19 -47.86 9.49 -36.09
C LEU A 19 -48.37 9.76 -34.67
N SER A 20 -48.10 8.85 -33.73
CA SER A 20 -48.18 9.13 -32.30
C SER A 20 -46.78 9.25 -31.75
N VAL A 21 -46.48 10.44 -31.23
CA VAL A 21 -45.28 10.80 -30.51
C VAL A 21 -45.25 9.98 -29.22
N CYS A 22 -44.36 8.99 -29.12
CA CYS A 22 -43.96 8.41 -27.84
C CYS A 22 -42.52 8.83 -27.55
N PHE A 23 -42.40 9.84 -26.71
CA PHE A 23 -41.23 10.07 -25.87
C PHE A 23 -40.96 8.77 -25.07
N ALA A 24 -39.96 8.00 -25.47
CA ALA A 24 -39.36 7.00 -24.59
C ALA A 24 -38.24 7.73 -23.82
N CYS A 25 -38.53 8.04 -22.56
CA CYS A 25 -37.59 8.60 -21.61
C CYS A 25 -36.31 7.77 -21.52
N CYS A 26 -35.19 8.48 -21.41
CA CYS A 26 -33.95 7.95 -20.87
C CYS A 26 -34.22 7.37 -19.48
N ASP A 27 -34.14 6.06 -19.32
CA ASP A 27 -34.02 5.45 -18.00
C ASP A 27 -32.55 5.57 -17.58
N ASP A 28 -32.29 6.56 -16.73
CA ASP A 28 -31.10 6.55 -15.87
C ASP A 28 -31.06 5.22 -15.13
N ASN A 29 -29.97 4.47 -15.29
CA ASN A 29 -29.67 3.28 -14.49
C ASN A 29 -29.61 3.66 -13.00
N LYS A 30 -30.77 3.74 -12.34
CA LYS A 30 -30.87 3.89 -10.90
C LYS A 30 -30.41 2.59 -10.28
N VAL A 31 -29.18 2.60 -9.79
CA VAL A 31 -28.65 1.58 -8.86
C VAL A 31 -29.71 1.34 -7.77
N PRO A 32 -30.11 0.08 -7.51
CA PRO A 32 -31.14 -0.21 -6.53
C PRO A 32 -30.79 0.42 -5.18
N THR A 33 -31.62 1.36 -4.71
CA THR A 33 -31.41 2.00 -3.42
C THR A 33 -31.85 1.03 -2.33
N ILE A 34 -30.91 0.26 -1.78
CA ILE A 34 -31.18 -0.56 -0.59
C ILE A 34 -31.65 0.37 0.53
N VAL A 35 -32.93 0.28 0.90
CA VAL A 35 -33.49 1.04 2.02
C VAL A 35 -33.05 0.36 3.32
N VAL A 36 -31.86 0.72 3.78
CA VAL A 36 -31.36 0.32 5.11
C VAL A 36 -32.23 0.97 6.20
N VAL A 37 -33.08 0.22 6.90
CA VAL A 37 -33.98 0.78 7.95
C VAL A 37 -33.33 0.76 9.35
N LYS A 38 -32.31 -0.07 9.54
CA LYS A 38 -31.50 -0.22 10.76
C LYS A 38 -30.01 -0.17 10.41
N ASN A 39 -29.12 0.04 11.39
CA ASN A 39 -27.66 0.00 11.14
C ASN A 39 -27.25 -1.24 10.34
N ASP A 40 -26.53 -1.04 9.23
CA ASP A 40 -25.77 -2.10 8.59
C ASP A 40 -24.61 -2.50 9.51
N GLU A 41 -24.66 -3.72 10.01
CA GLU A 41 -23.64 -4.27 10.91
C GLU A 41 -22.62 -5.15 10.19
N THR A 42 -22.65 -5.18 8.85
CA THR A 42 -21.70 -5.95 8.04
C THR A 42 -20.27 -5.58 8.44
N TYR A 43 -19.95 -4.28 8.45
CA TYR A 43 -18.61 -3.76 8.78
C TYR A 43 -18.54 -3.13 10.18
N SER A 44 -19.29 -3.68 11.14
CA SER A 44 -19.19 -3.23 12.54
C SER A 44 -17.75 -3.40 13.08
N PRO A 45 -17.26 -2.46 13.93
CA PRO A 45 -15.90 -2.52 14.46
C PRO A 45 -15.52 -3.86 15.09
N GLU A 46 -16.44 -4.46 15.85
CA GLU A 46 -16.25 -5.77 16.47
C GLU A 46 -15.96 -6.87 15.45
N LYS A 47 -16.78 -6.98 14.38
CA LYS A 47 -16.58 -7.99 13.34
C LYS A 47 -15.29 -7.76 12.56
N VAL A 48 -15.03 -6.52 12.16
CA VAL A 48 -13.82 -6.16 11.42
C VAL A 48 -12.58 -6.49 12.24
N ARG A 49 -12.55 -6.05 13.51
CA ARG A 49 -11.45 -6.32 14.44
C ARG A 49 -11.24 -7.82 14.66
N ALA A 50 -12.30 -8.59 14.88
CA ALA A 50 -12.19 -10.04 15.09
C ALA A 50 -11.58 -10.77 13.88
N VAL A 51 -12.01 -10.45 12.65
CA VAL A 51 -11.45 -11.04 11.43
C VAL A 51 -10.01 -10.56 11.21
N MET A 52 -9.76 -9.27 11.43
CA MET A 52 -8.43 -8.66 11.32
C MET A 52 -7.43 -9.32 12.29
N ASP A 53 -7.79 -9.50 13.56
CA ASP A 53 -6.92 -10.12 14.56
C ASP A 53 -6.53 -11.56 14.17
N VAL A 54 -7.49 -12.36 13.70
CA VAL A 54 -7.24 -13.75 13.29
C VAL A 54 -6.27 -13.81 12.10
N TRP A 55 -6.55 -13.05 11.04
CA TRP A 55 -5.80 -13.18 9.80
C TRP A 55 -4.47 -12.43 9.84
N GLN A 56 -4.39 -11.29 10.53
CA GLN A 56 -3.11 -10.60 10.75
C GLN A 56 -2.16 -11.49 11.57
N LYS A 57 -2.65 -12.15 12.63
CA LYS A 57 -1.84 -13.11 13.40
C LYS A 57 -1.40 -14.31 12.56
N LYS A 58 -2.32 -14.93 11.80
CA LYS A 58 -1.97 -16.08 10.93
C LYS A 58 -0.88 -15.71 9.92
N THR A 59 -0.96 -14.51 9.34
CA THR A 59 0.06 -14.00 8.42
C THR A 59 1.38 -13.73 9.14
N PHE A 60 1.34 -13.17 10.35
CA PHE A 60 2.52 -12.99 11.21
C PHE A 60 3.26 -14.30 11.47
N ASP A 61 2.54 -15.42 11.64
CA ASP A 61 3.16 -16.71 11.94
C ASP A 61 4.13 -17.17 10.82
N TYR A 62 4.06 -16.62 9.60
CA TYR A 62 5.07 -16.83 8.54
C TYR A 62 6.49 -16.44 9.01
N PHE A 63 6.60 -15.35 9.77
CA PHE A 63 7.87 -14.75 10.21
C PHE A 63 8.35 -15.23 11.58
N TYR A 64 7.53 -16.02 12.28
CA TYR A 64 7.87 -16.53 13.60
C TYR A 64 7.83 -18.06 13.64
N ALA A 65 6.68 -18.67 13.38
CA ALA A 65 6.55 -20.12 13.34
C ALA A 65 7.14 -20.72 12.04
N GLY A 66 6.98 -20.02 10.92
CA GLY A 66 7.52 -20.39 9.61
C GLY A 66 8.94 -19.88 9.33
N ALA A 67 9.58 -19.20 10.29
CA ALA A 67 10.93 -18.68 10.11
C ALA A 67 11.95 -19.82 9.99
N SER A 68 12.99 -19.59 9.21
CA SER A 68 14.12 -20.52 9.13
C SER A 68 14.87 -20.62 10.48
N PRO A 69 15.70 -21.65 10.69
CA PRO A 69 16.53 -21.75 11.90
C PRO A 69 17.48 -20.57 12.12
N THR A 70 17.86 -19.84 11.07
CA THR A 70 18.68 -18.62 11.15
C THR A 70 17.90 -17.43 11.74
N GLY A 71 16.59 -17.55 11.82
CA GLY A 71 15.64 -16.52 12.22
C GLY A 71 15.13 -15.67 11.07
N MET A 72 15.80 -15.71 9.91
CA MET A 72 15.38 -15.02 8.68
C MET A 72 14.10 -15.64 8.10
N ALA A 73 13.36 -14.85 7.34
CA ALA A 73 12.22 -15.30 6.54
C ALA A 73 12.71 -16.15 5.35
N LEU A 74 12.00 -17.24 5.08
CA LEU A 74 12.15 -17.97 3.83
C LEU A 74 11.69 -17.08 2.66
N GLU A 75 12.29 -17.23 1.47
CA GLU A 75 11.79 -16.53 0.28
C GLU A 75 10.33 -16.93 -0.02
N GLY A 76 10.10 -18.24 -0.09
CA GLY A 76 8.81 -18.88 -0.24
C GLY A 76 8.78 -20.16 0.58
N ASN A 77 7.62 -20.50 1.15
CA ASN A 77 7.50 -21.68 2.02
C ASN A 77 7.67 -23.03 1.28
N GLU A 78 7.80 -23.00 -0.04
CA GLU A 78 8.12 -24.13 -0.93
C GLU A 78 9.59 -24.20 -1.36
N ARG A 79 10.39 -23.16 -1.12
CA ARG A 79 11.74 -23.02 -1.70
C ARG A 79 12.85 -23.61 -0.84
N GLY A 80 12.50 -24.62 -0.04
CA GLY A 80 13.42 -25.23 0.93
C GLY A 80 13.88 -24.21 1.96
N ASP A 81 15.19 -24.18 2.24
CA ASP A 81 15.78 -23.37 3.31
C ASP A 81 16.38 -22.04 2.82
N VAL A 82 16.06 -21.60 1.60
CA VAL A 82 16.56 -20.33 1.06
C VAL A 82 15.87 -19.16 1.76
N VAL A 83 16.66 -18.25 2.31
CA VAL A 83 16.18 -17.06 3.01
C VAL A 83 16.36 -15.80 2.18
N THR A 84 15.45 -14.84 2.36
CA THR A 84 15.44 -13.58 1.60
C THR A 84 15.77 -12.37 2.47
N THR A 85 16.59 -11.45 1.95
CA THR A 85 17.05 -10.29 2.72
C THR A 85 15.94 -9.26 2.91
N GLY A 86 15.30 -8.74 1.87
CA GLY A 86 14.28 -7.70 2.01
C GLY A 86 13.01 -8.21 2.66
N GLY A 87 12.55 -9.41 2.29
CA GLY A 87 11.41 -10.06 2.96
C GLY A 87 11.66 -10.31 4.45
N SER A 88 12.90 -10.58 4.86
CA SER A 88 13.26 -10.65 6.28
C SER A 88 13.25 -9.28 6.96
N GLY A 89 13.52 -8.19 6.24
CA GLY A 89 13.34 -6.82 6.73
C GLY A 89 11.89 -6.53 7.11
N PHE A 90 10.95 -6.96 6.27
CA PHE A 90 9.52 -6.90 6.57
C PHE A 90 9.17 -7.79 7.77
N GLY A 91 9.79 -8.98 7.85
CA GLY A 91 9.68 -9.89 8.99
C GLY A 91 10.13 -9.29 10.31
N VAL A 92 11.22 -8.50 10.34
CA VAL A 92 11.65 -7.77 11.54
C VAL A 92 10.56 -6.80 12.01
N MET A 93 9.94 -6.06 11.10
CA MET A 93 8.81 -5.19 11.45
C MET A 93 7.61 -6.01 11.96
N ALA A 94 7.28 -7.14 11.32
CA ALA A 94 6.22 -8.04 11.75
C ALA A 94 6.47 -8.63 13.15
N LEU A 95 7.73 -8.93 13.52
CA LEU A 95 8.11 -9.39 14.86
C LEU A 95 7.85 -8.33 15.94
N ILE A 96 7.98 -7.04 15.62
CA ILE A 96 7.60 -5.94 16.50
C ILE A 96 6.08 -5.86 16.63
N VAL A 97 5.34 -5.97 15.52
CA VAL A 97 3.87 -6.05 15.55
C VAL A 97 3.39 -7.18 16.44
N GLY A 98 3.98 -8.38 16.32
CA GLY A 98 3.60 -9.53 17.14
C GLY A 98 3.88 -9.36 18.63
N ALA A 99 4.92 -8.61 19.00
CA ALA A 99 5.17 -8.23 20.39
C ALA A 99 4.13 -7.25 20.92
N GLU A 100 3.82 -6.21 20.15
CA GLU A 100 2.86 -5.16 20.53
C GLU A 100 1.42 -5.70 20.63
N ARG A 101 1.07 -6.64 19.75
CA ARG A 101 -0.24 -7.32 19.76
C ARG A 101 -0.32 -8.48 20.75
N GLY A 102 0.77 -8.81 21.44
CA GLY A 102 0.82 -9.89 22.44
C GLY A 102 0.69 -11.30 21.84
N TRP A 103 0.95 -11.48 20.55
CA TRP A 103 1.01 -12.81 19.92
C TRP A 103 2.26 -13.58 20.33
N ILE A 104 3.34 -12.83 20.58
CA ILE A 104 4.57 -13.28 21.21
C ILE A 104 4.96 -12.25 22.29
N THR A 105 5.78 -12.66 23.24
CA THR A 105 6.35 -11.73 24.23
C THR A 105 7.41 -10.85 23.57
N ARG A 106 7.67 -9.68 24.17
CA ARG A 106 8.82 -8.83 23.78
C ARG A 106 10.15 -9.59 23.80
N GLU A 107 10.34 -10.47 24.79
CA GLU A 107 11.54 -11.31 24.90
C GLU A 107 11.67 -12.31 23.75
N GLN A 108 10.59 -12.96 23.35
CA GLN A 108 10.58 -13.84 22.18
C GLN A 108 10.89 -13.07 20.90
N SER A 109 10.33 -11.87 20.75
CA SER A 109 10.59 -11.01 19.59
C SER A 109 12.05 -10.60 19.50
N MET A 110 12.64 -10.05 20.58
CA MET A 110 14.06 -9.67 20.58
C MET A 110 14.98 -10.90 20.42
N THR A 111 14.61 -12.06 20.96
CA THR A 111 15.39 -13.30 20.78
C THR A 111 15.40 -13.75 19.32
N GLN A 112 14.27 -13.64 18.62
CA GLN A 112 14.20 -13.96 17.20
C GLN A 112 15.01 -12.97 16.35
N ILE A 113 14.89 -11.66 16.62
CA ILE A 113 15.65 -10.62 15.92
C ILE A 113 17.16 -10.75 16.21
N ARG A 114 17.55 -11.19 17.41
CA ARG A 114 18.96 -11.50 17.73
C ARG A 114 19.53 -12.58 16.80
N LYS A 115 18.76 -13.61 16.45
CA LYS A 115 19.21 -14.63 15.49
C LYS A 115 19.44 -14.02 14.11
N ILE A 116 18.52 -13.16 13.67
CA ILE A 116 18.60 -12.42 12.40
C ILE A 116 19.88 -11.59 12.34
N VAL A 117 20.13 -10.71 13.32
CA VAL A 117 21.34 -9.86 13.29
C VAL A 117 22.64 -10.67 13.38
N ARG A 118 22.65 -11.78 14.12
CA ARG A 118 23.80 -12.70 14.17
C ARG A 118 24.06 -13.41 12.85
N PHE A 119 23.01 -13.81 12.14
CA PHE A 119 23.12 -14.39 10.81
C PHE A 119 23.66 -13.35 9.82
N LEU A 120 23.05 -12.16 9.78
CA LEU A 120 23.47 -11.06 8.89
C LEU A 120 24.91 -10.59 9.14
N GLY A 121 25.39 -10.66 10.39
CA GLY A 121 26.77 -10.34 10.74
C GLY A 121 27.81 -11.36 10.26
N LYS A 122 27.38 -12.57 9.88
CA LYS A 122 28.25 -13.64 9.36
C LYS A 122 28.07 -13.87 7.86
N ALA A 123 26.91 -13.53 7.32
CA ALA A 123 26.60 -13.72 5.90
C ALA A 123 27.59 -12.98 4.99
N GLU A 124 27.86 -13.54 3.81
CA GLU A 124 28.73 -12.91 2.80
C GLU A 124 28.19 -11.52 2.44
N ARG A 125 29.02 -10.46 2.48
CA ARG A 125 28.61 -9.09 2.14
C ARG A 125 29.51 -8.50 1.06
N PHE A 126 28.92 -7.67 0.20
CA PHE A 126 29.56 -7.07 -0.96
C PHE A 126 29.64 -5.56 -0.74
N ARG A 127 30.78 -5.08 -0.25
CA ARG A 127 30.93 -3.68 0.24
C ARG A 127 29.90 -3.30 1.30
N GLY A 128 29.59 -4.27 2.17
CA GLY A 128 28.57 -4.15 3.21
C GLY A 128 27.14 -4.39 2.73
N VAL A 129 26.87 -4.47 1.43
CA VAL A 129 25.53 -4.78 0.92
C VAL A 129 25.31 -6.29 0.94
N TRP A 130 24.13 -6.73 1.37
CA TRP A 130 23.75 -8.14 1.36
C TRP A 130 23.24 -8.57 -0.02
N SER A 131 23.31 -9.87 -0.32
CA SER A 131 22.66 -10.47 -1.49
C SER A 131 21.14 -10.54 -1.30
N HIS A 132 20.44 -10.72 -2.42
CA HIS A 132 18.99 -10.95 -2.43
C HIS A 132 18.62 -12.19 -1.60
N TRP A 133 19.27 -13.32 -1.88
CA TRP A 133 19.05 -14.59 -1.20
C TRP A 133 20.32 -15.16 -0.55
N TYR A 134 20.12 -15.97 0.49
CA TYR A 134 21.18 -16.73 1.16
C TYR A 134 20.77 -18.18 1.43
N ASN A 135 21.76 -19.05 1.49
CA ASN A 135 21.64 -20.34 2.13
C ASN A 135 21.73 -20.19 3.67
N PRO A 136 21.27 -21.18 4.46
CA PRO A 136 21.33 -21.11 5.93
C PRO A 136 22.72 -20.96 6.54
N ASP A 137 23.78 -21.29 5.79
CA ASP A 137 25.17 -21.12 6.21
C ASP A 137 25.72 -19.70 6.01
N GLY A 138 24.94 -18.80 5.39
CA GLY A 138 25.32 -17.42 5.11
C GLY A 138 26.04 -17.21 3.78
N THR A 139 26.15 -18.23 2.93
CA THR A 139 26.62 -18.08 1.54
C THR A 139 25.54 -17.49 0.64
N ALA A 140 25.93 -16.57 -0.26
CA ALA A 140 24.99 -15.95 -1.20
C ALA A 140 24.36 -17.01 -2.11
N HIS A 141 23.02 -17.06 -2.15
CA HIS A 141 22.27 -17.96 -3.01
C HIS A 141 21.89 -17.23 -4.31
N PRO A 142 22.11 -17.82 -5.50
CA PRO A 142 21.85 -17.11 -6.76
C PRO A 142 20.37 -16.79 -7.00
N PHE A 143 20.06 -15.54 -7.34
CA PHE A 143 18.81 -15.13 -7.96
C PHE A 143 19.03 -14.92 -9.47
N GLY A 144 18.66 -15.91 -10.30
CA GLY A 144 18.98 -15.87 -11.72
C GLY A 144 20.50 -15.85 -11.95
N ASP A 145 21.03 -14.79 -12.56
CA ASP A 145 22.47 -14.61 -12.81
C ASP A 145 23.22 -13.96 -11.63
N GLN A 146 22.53 -13.59 -10.55
CA GLN A 146 23.10 -12.89 -9.40
C GLN A 146 23.94 -13.82 -8.51
N VAL A 147 25.18 -14.10 -8.92
CA VAL A 147 26.14 -14.89 -8.14
C VAL A 147 27.11 -13.96 -7.43
N LYS A 148 27.20 -14.06 -6.09
CA LYS A 148 28.07 -13.19 -5.26
C LYS A 148 27.84 -11.70 -5.56
N THR A 149 26.57 -11.32 -5.57
CA THR A 149 26.07 -10.00 -5.95
C THR A 149 25.49 -9.30 -4.73
N GLY A 150 25.88 -8.04 -4.49
CA GLY A 150 25.18 -7.23 -3.51
C GLY A 150 23.94 -6.60 -4.14
N ASP A 151 22.80 -6.72 -3.47
CA ASP A 151 21.50 -6.16 -3.85
C ASP A 151 21.14 -5.00 -2.90
N LEU A 152 21.17 -3.79 -3.45
CA LEU A 152 21.00 -2.56 -2.69
C LEU A 152 19.53 -2.33 -2.27
N ILE A 153 18.56 -2.75 -3.07
CA ILE A 153 17.13 -2.59 -2.75
C ILE A 153 16.76 -3.55 -1.60
N GLU A 154 17.15 -4.82 -1.69
CA GLU A 154 16.89 -5.80 -0.63
C GLU A 154 17.58 -5.41 0.69
N THR A 155 18.82 -4.93 0.60
CA THR A 155 19.55 -4.37 1.75
C THR A 155 18.81 -3.18 2.38
N SER A 156 18.16 -2.36 1.56
CA SER A 156 17.40 -1.19 2.03
C SER A 156 16.14 -1.61 2.80
N PHE A 157 15.41 -2.60 2.30
CA PHE A 157 14.25 -3.16 3.01
C PHE A 157 14.65 -3.79 4.36
N MET A 158 15.76 -4.54 4.39
CA MET A 158 16.33 -5.06 5.63
C MET A 158 16.70 -3.94 6.61
N MET A 159 17.46 -2.94 6.16
CA MET A 159 17.88 -1.84 7.02
C MET A 159 16.72 -1.00 7.55
N ALA A 160 15.65 -0.81 6.76
CA ALA A 160 14.44 -0.16 7.25
C ALA A 160 13.83 -0.95 8.43
N GLY A 161 13.74 -2.28 8.34
CA GLY A 161 13.27 -3.13 9.43
C GLY A 161 14.18 -3.08 10.66
N LEU A 162 15.49 -3.14 10.46
CA LEU A 162 16.48 -3.10 11.54
C LEU A 162 16.52 -1.74 12.27
N LEU A 163 16.38 -0.63 11.56
CA LEU A 163 16.28 0.69 12.18
C LEU A 163 14.99 0.81 13.00
N THR A 164 13.87 0.28 12.51
CA THR A 164 12.63 0.17 13.31
C THR A 164 12.85 -0.64 14.59
N ALA A 165 13.54 -1.79 14.50
CA ALA A 165 13.87 -2.59 15.69
C ALA A 165 14.77 -1.84 16.67
N LYS A 166 15.76 -1.08 16.18
CA LYS A 166 16.62 -0.24 17.02
C LYS A 166 15.82 0.81 17.80
N GLU A 167 14.79 1.41 17.20
CA GLU A 167 13.91 2.38 17.87
C GLU A 167 12.90 1.72 18.83
N TYR A 168 12.53 0.46 18.61
CA TYR A 168 11.63 -0.28 19.50
C TYR A 168 12.35 -0.90 20.71
N PHE A 169 13.55 -1.43 20.51
CA PHE A 169 14.35 -2.13 21.54
C PHE A 169 15.37 -1.20 22.23
N THR A 170 14.87 -0.37 23.15
CA THR A 170 15.65 0.67 23.85
C THR A 170 16.01 0.33 25.30
N GLY A 171 15.67 -0.87 25.78
CA GLY A 171 15.96 -1.35 27.13
C GLY A 171 17.43 -1.70 27.37
N ASN A 172 17.77 -1.92 28.64
CA ASN A 172 19.14 -2.18 29.10
C ASN A 172 19.55 -3.67 29.11
N SER A 173 18.74 -4.57 28.53
CA SER A 173 19.10 -5.99 28.46
C SER A 173 20.23 -6.23 27.48
N GLU A 174 21.04 -7.27 27.70
CA GLU A 174 22.13 -7.64 26.80
C GLU A 174 21.66 -7.93 25.37
N ILE A 175 20.45 -8.52 25.22
CA ILE A 175 19.88 -8.83 23.91
C ILE A 175 19.50 -7.54 23.17
N GLU A 176 18.82 -6.60 23.83
CA GLU A 176 18.45 -5.33 23.20
C GLU A 176 19.70 -4.50 22.86
N ALA A 177 20.73 -4.52 23.73
CA ALA A 177 22.02 -3.89 23.43
C ALA A 177 22.68 -4.51 22.19
N GLU A 178 22.77 -5.84 22.11
CA GLU A 178 23.38 -6.54 20.96
C GLU A 178 22.64 -6.23 19.64
N ILE A 179 21.31 -6.12 19.67
CA ILE A 179 20.54 -5.70 18.49
C ILE A 179 20.95 -4.30 18.07
N ARG A 180 20.91 -3.32 18.99
CA ARG A 180 21.26 -1.93 18.67
C ARG A 180 22.69 -1.79 18.14
N ASP A 181 23.64 -2.48 18.77
CA ASP A 181 25.06 -2.45 18.38
C ASP A 181 25.28 -3.09 17.00
N SER A 182 24.57 -4.19 16.71
CA SER A 182 24.63 -4.83 15.38
C SER A 182 24.05 -3.92 14.29
N VAL A 183 22.90 -3.29 14.54
CA VAL A 183 22.29 -2.34 13.59
C VAL A 183 23.21 -1.15 13.32
N GLU A 184 23.83 -0.60 14.36
CA GLU A 184 24.79 0.49 14.22
C GLU A 184 26.04 0.06 13.43
N SER A 185 26.55 -1.14 13.69
CA SER A 185 27.66 -1.73 12.92
C SER A 185 27.32 -1.91 11.44
N PHE A 186 26.12 -2.41 11.12
CA PHE A 186 25.68 -2.56 9.73
C PHE A 186 25.55 -1.21 9.04
N LYS A 187 24.88 -0.24 9.68
CA LYS A 187 24.74 1.13 9.16
C LYS A 187 26.11 1.76 8.83
N ASN A 188 27.10 1.55 9.68
CA ASN A 188 28.44 2.12 9.53
C ASN A 188 29.31 1.37 8.50
N THR A 189 28.87 0.23 7.97
CA THR A 189 29.67 -0.61 7.06
C THR A 189 29.05 -0.81 5.67
N ILE A 190 27.80 -0.43 5.45
CA ILE A 190 27.19 -0.42 4.11
C ILE A 190 27.74 0.78 3.32
N ASN A 191 28.44 0.52 2.23
CA ASN A 191 29.03 1.56 1.40
C ASN A 191 28.10 1.96 0.24
N TRP A 192 27.09 2.79 0.52
CA TRP A 192 26.14 3.29 -0.49
C TRP A 192 26.82 4.06 -1.61
N ARG A 193 27.80 4.92 -1.27
CA ARG A 193 28.59 5.70 -2.21
C ARG A 193 29.29 4.83 -3.25
N PHE A 194 29.78 3.64 -2.87
CA PHE A 194 30.38 2.70 -3.82
C PHE A 194 29.40 2.29 -4.93
N TYR A 195 28.12 2.11 -4.59
CA TYR A 195 27.05 1.74 -5.52
C TYR A 195 26.64 2.88 -6.46
N THR A 196 27.27 4.04 -6.37
CA THR A 196 27.11 5.11 -7.36
C THR A 196 27.99 4.95 -8.58
N LYS A 197 29.07 4.15 -8.48
CA LYS A 197 30.13 4.09 -9.51
C LYS A 197 30.72 5.49 -9.83
N ASN A 198 30.71 6.42 -8.86
CA ASN A 198 31.07 7.84 -9.04
C ASN A 198 30.18 8.57 -10.06
N GLU A 199 28.94 8.13 -10.22
CA GLU A 199 27.91 8.77 -11.04
C GLU A 199 26.80 9.36 -10.14
N ASN A 200 25.94 10.23 -10.67
CA ASN A 200 24.82 10.79 -9.92
C ASN A 200 23.58 9.88 -9.96
N VAL A 201 23.75 8.59 -9.67
CA VAL A 201 22.69 7.58 -9.61
C VAL A 201 23.15 6.39 -8.76
N LEU A 202 22.23 5.69 -8.09
CA LEU A 202 22.53 4.41 -7.46
C LEU A 202 22.30 3.24 -8.44
N TYR A 203 23.18 2.26 -8.40
CA TYR A 203 22.98 0.97 -9.06
C TYR A 203 22.40 -0.05 -8.07
N TRP A 204 21.44 -0.83 -8.54
CA TRP A 204 20.77 -1.86 -7.76
C TRP A 204 21.74 -3.00 -7.42
N LEU A 205 22.47 -3.46 -8.42
CA LEU A 205 23.28 -4.67 -8.34
C LEU A 205 24.75 -4.36 -8.58
N TRP A 206 25.61 -4.98 -7.77
CA TRP A 206 27.05 -5.06 -8.06
C TRP A 206 27.52 -6.51 -7.98
N TYR A 207 27.96 -7.02 -9.14
CA TYR A 207 28.48 -8.38 -9.32
C TYR A 207 29.97 -8.36 -8.97
N SER A 208 30.29 -8.85 -7.77
CA SER A 208 31.63 -8.66 -7.18
C SER A 208 32.75 -9.36 -7.96
N GLN A 209 32.44 -10.50 -8.59
CA GLN A 209 33.39 -11.30 -9.36
C GLN A 209 33.77 -10.63 -10.69
N GLU A 210 32.87 -9.82 -11.26
CA GLU A 210 33.02 -9.16 -12.55
C GLU A 210 33.35 -7.67 -12.41
N ASN A 211 33.27 -7.13 -11.18
CA ASN A 211 33.28 -5.69 -10.91
C ASN A 211 32.27 -4.92 -11.79
N ARG A 212 31.09 -5.52 -12.02
CA ARG A 212 30.05 -4.98 -12.90
C ARG A 212 28.90 -4.42 -12.08
N PHE A 213 28.51 -3.19 -12.39
CA PHE A 213 27.31 -2.55 -11.88
C PHE A 213 26.16 -2.76 -12.88
N ALA A 214 24.95 -3.03 -12.39
CA ALA A 214 23.78 -3.20 -13.24
C ALA A 214 22.53 -2.56 -12.61
N LEU A 215 21.59 -2.21 -13.48
CA LEU A 215 20.28 -1.61 -13.17
C LEU A 215 20.41 -0.30 -12.39
N GLN A 216 20.34 0.83 -13.08
CA GLN A 216 20.22 2.13 -12.43
C GLN A 216 18.86 2.22 -11.72
N ILE A 217 18.87 2.55 -10.43
CA ILE A 217 17.64 2.77 -9.65
C ILE A 217 17.14 4.17 -9.99
N ARG A 218 16.09 4.24 -10.82
CA ARG A 218 15.40 5.47 -11.20
C ARG A 218 13.95 5.37 -10.78
N GLY A 219 13.41 6.45 -10.23
CA GLY A 219 12.02 6.49 -9.87
C GLY A 219 11.13 6.61 -11.13
N TRP A 220 9.86 6.27 -11.06
CA TRP A 220 9.14 5.84 -9.86
C TRP A 220 8.99 4.32 -9.79
N ASN A 221 9.35 3.73 -8.66
CA ASN A 221 9.18 2.31 -8.36
C ASN A 221 9.25 2.09 -6.83
N GLU A 222 9.43 0.86 -6.37
CA GLU A 222 9.50 0.47 -4.95
C GLU A 222 10.74 0.98 -4.18
N GLY A 223 11.72 1.56 -4.87
CA GLY A 223 13.07 1.81 -4.37
C GLY A 223 13.32 3.14 -3.64
N LEU A 224 12.29 3.92 -3.30
CA LEU A 224 12.45 5.23 -2.64
C LEU A 224 13.29 5.13 -1.35
N ILE A 225 13.00 4.16 -0.49
CA ILE A 225 13.69 3.96 0.80
C ILE A 225 15.19 3.73 0.62
N CYS A 226 15.64 3.19 -0.51
CA CYS A 226 17.06 3.00 -0.81
C CYS A 226 17.81 4.33 -0.87
N TYR A 227 17.26 5.31 -1.59
CA TYR A 227 17.86 6.65 -1.65
C TYR A 227 17.80 7.37 -0.30
N ILE A 228 16.70 7.23 0.44
CA ILE A 228 16.58 7.82 1.79
C ILE A 228 17.65 7.24 2.72
N LEU A 229 17.81 5.92 2.77
CA LEU A 229 18.85 5.29 3.60
C LEU A 229 20.27 5.68 3.15
N ALA A 230 20.51 5.76 1.83
CA ALA A 230 21.80 6.17 1.29
C ALA A 230 22.16 7.63 1.64
N LEU A 231 21.19 8.55 1.66
CA LEU A 231 21.37 9.93 2.12
C LEU A 231 21.59 10.00 3.64
N GLY A 232 20.87 9.16 4.39
CA GLY A 232 20.93 9.08 5.84
C GLY A 232 22.18 8.40 6.39
N ALA A 233 22.92 7.67 5.57
CA ALA A 233 24.13 6.97 5.97
C ALA A 233 25.23 7.92 6.52
N PRO A 234 26.20 7.41 7.27
CA PRO A 234 27.34 8.20 7.74
C PRO A 234 28.40 8.39 6.64
N GLU A 235 29.17 9.48 6.73
CA GLU A 235 30.42 9.61 5.96
C GLU A 235 31.43 8.50 6.36
N PRO A 236 32.21 7.95 5.41
CA PRO A 236 32.30 8.31 3.99
C PRO A 236 31.37 7.51 3.07
N HIS A 237 30.33 6.87 3.61
CA HIS A 237 29.50 5.89 2.90
C HIS A 237 28.21 6.44 2.31
N ASN A 238 27.78 7.63 2.71
CA ASN A 238 26.59 8.31 2.20
C ASN A 238 26.73 8.83 0.77
N ILE A 239 25.60 8.95 0.09
CA ILE A 239 25.48 9.69 -1.16
C ILE A 239 25.21 11.18 -0.90
N THR A 240 25.34 12.01 -1.93
CA THR A 240 24.98 13.43 -1.87
C THR A 240 23.53 13.64 -2.33
N PRO A 241 22.88 14.77 -1.98
CA PRO A 241 21.58 15.16 -2.52
C PRO A 241 21.53 15.19 -4.06
N GLU A 242 22.66 15.48 -4.72
CA GLU A 242 22.76 15.48 -6.18
C GLU A 242 22.52 14.08 -6.78
N VAL A 243 23.01 13.01 -6.14
CA VAL A 243 22.76 11.62 -6.57
C VAL A 243 21.26 11.30 -6.49
N TYR A 244 20.56 11.80 -5.47
CA TYR A 244 19.11 11.64 -5.36
C TYR A 244 18.34 12.43 -6.43
N ALA A 245 18.66 13.72 -6.60
CA ALA A 245 17.99 14.57 -7.57
C ALA A 245 18.14 14.06 -9.03
N ASN A 246 19.34 13.63 -9.42
CA ASN A 246 19.61 13.14 -10.77
C ASN A 246 19.22 11.66 -10.96
N GLY A 247 19.44 10.83 -9.95
CA GLY A 247 19.22 9.40 -10.03
C GLY A 247 17.74 9.07 -9.87
N TRP A 248 17.19 9.36 -8.70
CA TRP A 248 15.81 9.04 -8.34
C TRP A 248 14.80 9.95 -9.05
N LEU A 249 14.91 11.27 -8.87
CA LEU A 249 13.95 12.22 -9.41
C LEU A 249 14.14 12.49 -10.91
N ASN A 250 15.23 12.00 -11.50
CA ASN A 250 15.60 12.28 -12.89
C ASN A 250 15.55 13.78 -13.24
N ASN A 251 16.06 14.62 -12.32
CA ASN A 251 15.97 16.09 -12.38
C ASN A 251 14.55 16.63 -12.63
N GLY A 252 13.55 16.02 -11.98
CA GLY A 252 12.14 16.38 -12.08
C GLY A 252 11.40 15.72 -13.23
N ALA A 253 12.09 15.07 -14.19
CA ALA A 253 11.44 14.43 -15.34
C ALA A 253 10.57 13.22 -14.99
N ILE A 254 10.68 12.71 -13.76
CA ILE A 254 9.80 11.67 -13.20
C ILE A 254 8.34 12.14 -12.98
N VAL A 255 8.11 13.46 -12.87
CA VAL A 255 6.84 14.03 -12.44
C VAL A 255 5.98 14.42 -13.63
N HIS A 256 4.74 13.92 -13.67
CA HIS A 256 3.74 14.26 -14.68
C HIS A 256 2.48 14.85 -14.02
N PRO A 257 2.49 16.13 -13.60
CA PRO A 257 1.48 16.70 -12.70
C PRO A 257 0.04 16.62 -13.23
N GLU A 258 -0.13 16.70 -14.56
CA GLU A 258 -1.45 16.66 -15.20
C GLU A 258 -1.95 15.23 -15.48
N ARG A 259 -1.15 14.20 -15.20
CA ARG A 259 -1.54 12.82 -15.51
C ARG A 259 -2.65 12.37 -14.56
N LYS A 260 -3.76 11.93 -15.17
CA LYS A 260 -4.91 11.39 -14.46
C LYS A 260 -5.33 10.04 -15.03
N HIS A 261 -5.73 9.14 -14.14
CA HIS A 261 -6.37 7.88 -14.49
C HIS A 261 -7.67 7.76 -13.72
N TYR A 262 -8.78 7.52 -14.41
CA TYR A 262 -10.11 7.40 -13.81
C TYR A 262 -10.51 8.59 -12.91
N GLY A 263 -9.98 9.78 -13.19
CA GLY A 263 -10.20 11.00 -12.41
C GLY A 263 -9.24 11.22 -11.24
N TYR A 264 -8.33 10.28 -10.96
CA TYR A 264 -7.30 10.41 -9.92
C TYR A 264 -6.01 10.97 -10.51
N THR A 265 -5.47 12.03 -9.90
CA THR A 265 -4.14 12.57 -10.24
C THR A 265 -3.07 11.59 -9.78
N LEU A 266 -2.22 11.13 -10.69
CA LEU A 266 -1.19 10.12 -10.44
C LEU A 266 0.11 10.55 -11.14
N PRO A 267 0.86 11.51 -10.57
CA PRO A 267 1.97 12.15 -11.26
C PRO A 267 3.19 11.25 -11.43
N LEU A 268 3.38 10.25 -10.57
CA LEU A 268 4.53 9.33 -10.62
C LEU A 268 4.16 7.92 -11.08
N GLY A 269 5.13 7.23 -11.68
CA GLY A 269 5.00 5.83 -12.12
C GLY A 269 4.71 5.66 -13.60
N GLU A 270 4.47 4.43 -13.99
CA GLU A 270 4.01 4.08 -15.33
C GLU A 270 2.54 4.47 -15.54
N THR A 271 1.99 4.23 -16.73
CA THR A 271 0.55 4.39 -16.96
C THR A 271 -0.22 3.49 -15.99
N TYR A 272 -1.24 4.05 -15.32
CA TYR A 272 -1.95 3.39 -14.22
C TYR A 272 -1.10 3.03 -12.97
N GLY A 273 0.15 3.50 -12.89
CA GLY A 273 1.01 3.43 -11.71
C GLY A 273 1.92 2.20 -11.59
N GLY A 274 1.64 1.12 -12.32
CA GLY A 274 2.39 -0.15 -12.22
C GLY A 274 1.84 -1.11 -11.14
N PRO A 275 2.59 -2.15 -10.77
CA PRO A 275 2.22 -3.08 -9.69
C PRO A 275 2.01 -2.37 -8.36
N LEU A 276 1.01 -2.78 -7.58
CA LEU A 276 0.58 -2.00 -6.41
C LEU A 276 1.60 -2.00 -5.25
N PHE A 277 2.54 -2.94 -5.21
CA PHE A 277 3.59 -2.98 -4.19
C PHE A 277 4.52 -1.75 -4.20
N PHE A 278 4.54 -0.96 -5.29
CA PHE A 278 5.24 0.34 -5.34
C PHE A 278 4.70 1.32 -4.29
N ALA A 279 3.42 1.22 -3.93
CA ALA A 279 2.80 2.01 -2.87
C ALA A 279 2.98 1.40 -1.47
N HIS A 280 3.71 0.28 -1.33
CA HIS A 280 3.84 -0.48 -0.08
C HIS A 280 5.28 -0.52 0.45
N TYR A 281 6.24 -1.06 -0.29
CA TYR A 281 7.51 -1.54 0.30
C TYR A 281 8.34 -0.43 0.95
N SER A 282 8.54 0.70 0.25
CA SER A 282 9.20 1.88 0.83
C SER A 282 8.40 2.53 1.96
N PHE A 283 7.09 2.27 2.02
CA PHE A 283 6.13 2.91 2.91
C PHE A 283 5.69 2.04 4.07
N LEU A 284 6.33 0.89 4.29
CA LEU A 284 6.10 0.09 5.49
C LEU A 284 6.56 0.84 6.74
N GLY A 285 7.69 1.54 6.65
CA GLY A 285 8.22 2.38 7.73
C GLY A 285 8.21 3.88 7.43
N LEU A 286 8.40 4.31 6.18
CA LEU A 286 8.19 5.71 5.84
C LEU A 286 6.69 6.01 5.88
N ASN A 287 6.28 7.02 6.61
CA ASN A 287 4.88 7.40 6.69
C ASN A 287 4.53 8.35 5.53
N PRO A 288 3.86 7.90 4.46
CA PRO A 288 3.57 8.72 3.29
C PRO A 288 2.69 9.93 3.61
N PHE A 289 1.95 9.89 4.74
CA PHE A 289 1.10 11.00 5.15
C PHE A 289 1.88 12.29 5.44
N TYR A 290 3.11 12.16 5.93
CA TYR A 290 3.98 13.30 6.22
C TYR A 290 5.09 13.47 5.18
N LEU A 291 4.98 12.79 4.03
CA LEU A 291 5.95 12.92 2.95
C LEU A 291 5.36 13.77 1.84
N GLU A 292 5.97 14.93 1.65
CA GLU A 292 5.71 15.84 0.55
C GLU A 292 7.02 16.56 0.21
N ASP A 293 7.38 16.55 -1.08
CA ASP A 293 8.43 17.41 -1.62
C ASP A 293 7.81 18.57 -2.42
N ASN A 294 8.59 19.28 -3.22
CA ASN A 294 8.06 20.40 -4.00
C ASN A 294 7.13 19.97 -5.16
N GLU A 295 7.17 18.70 -5.54
CA GLU A 295 6.52 18.18 -6.74
C GLU A 295 5.37 17.22 -6.41
N VAL A 296 5.49 16.44 -5.33
CA VAL A 296 4.60 15.31 -5.04
C VAL A 296 4.25 15.22 -3.55
N ASN A 297 2.96 15.05 -3.28
CA ASN A 297 2.46 14.52 -2.02
C ASN A 297 2.36 12.98 -2.10
N TYR A 298 3.14 12.27 -1.29
CA TYR A 298 3.27 10.81 -1.42
C TYR A 298 2.05 10.06 -0.88
N TRP A 299 1.28 10.64 0.04
CA TRP A 299 -0.02 10.08 0.45
C TRP A 299 -1.01 10.11 -0.71
N GLU A 300 -1.13 11.25 -1.38
CA GLU A 300 -2.01 11.40 -2.54
C GLU A 300 -1.60 10.48 -3.70
N GLN A 301 -0.29 10.38 -3.98
CA GLN A 301 0.23 9.46 -4.98
C GLN A 301 -0.13 7.99 -4.68
N ASN A 302 0.13 7.52 -3.45
CA ASN A 302 -0.12 6.14 -3.08
C ASN A 302 -1.63 5.83 -3.04
N LEU A 303 -2.43 6.75 -2.52
CA LEU A 303 -3.88 6.63 -2.52
C LEU A 303 -4.45 6.56 -3.94
N ALA A 304 -3.98 7.44 -4.83
CA ALA A 304 -4.38 7.43 -6.24
C ALA A 304 -3.98 6.11 -6.91
N HIS A 305 -2.78 5.59 -6.66
CA HIS A 305 -2.33 4.30 -7.22
C HIS A 305 -3.24 3.15 -6.77
N THR A 306 -3.56 3.07 -5.48
CA THR A 306 -4.50 2.09 -4.94
C THR A 306 -5.88 2.18 -5.59
N LEU A 307 -6.43 3.40 -5.70
CA LEU A 307 -7.75 3.60 -6.27
C LEU A 307 -7.80 3.32 -7.77
N VAL A 308 -6.73 3.62 -8.52
CA VAL A 308 -6.60 3.28 -9.94
C VAL A 308 -6.56 1.77 -10.13
N ASN A 309 -5.77 1.06 -9.32
CA ASN A 309 -5.69 -0.40 -9.36
C ASN A 309 -7.07 -1.04 -9.09
N ARG A 310 -7.75 -0.61 -8.01
CA ARG A 310 -9.10 -1.06 -7.70
C ARG A 310 -10.10 -0.72 -8.81
N HIS A 311 -10.06 0.52 -9.33
CA HIS A 311 -10.99 0.97 -10.36
C HIS A 311 -10.89 0.09 -11.60
N TYR A 312 -9.66 -0.18 -12.06
CA TYR A 312 -9.43 -1.08 -13.16
C TYR A 312 -10.07 -2.45 -12.92
N CYS A 313 -9.77 -3.11 -11.80
CA CYS A 313 -10.29 -4.45 -11.51
C CYS A 313 -11.82 -4.50 -11.50
N VAL A 314 -12.48 -3.48 -10.93
CA VAL A 314 -13.93 -3.51 -10.69
C VAL A 314 -14.72 -3.07 -11.94
N TYR A 315 -14.19 -2.13 -12.72
CA TYR A 315 -14.98 -1.46 -13.77
C TYR A 315 -14.45 -1.68 -15.20
N GLU A 316 -13.17 -1.98 -15.37
CA GLU A 316 -12.52 -1.96 -16.69
C GLU A 316 -11.90 -3.30 -17.10
N ALA A 317 -11.56 -4.15 -16.13
CA ALA A 317 -10.97 -5.45 -16.39
C ALA A 317 -11.91 -6.32 -17.25
N PRO A 318 -11.37 -7.15 -18.17
CA PRO A 318 -12.18 -8.03 -19.00
C PRO A 318 -13.15 -8.87 -18.17
N ALA A 319 -14.43 -8.86 -18.55
CA ALA A 319 -15.47 -9.64 -17.85
C ALA A 319 -15.14 -11.13 -17.73
N ALA A 320 -14.31 -11.66 -18.65
CA ALA A 320 -13.79 -13.02 -18.60
C ALA A 320 -13.05 -13.33 -17.29
N TYR A 321 -12.36 -12.38 -16.68
CA TYR A 321 -11.60 -12.59 -15.43
C TYR A 321 -12.48 -12.71 -14.18
N LYS A 322 -13.78 -12.38 -14.29
CA LYS A 322 -14.78 -12.48 -13.22
C LYS A 322 -14.37 -11.76 -11.92
N TYR A 323 -13.65 -10.64 -12.03
CA TYR A 323 -13.40 -9.78 -10.89
C TYR A 323 -14.73 -9.16 -10.41
N GLY A 324 -14.92 -9.09 -9.09
CA GLY A 324 -16.02 -8.39 -8.43
C GLY A 324 -15.52 -7.26 -7.54
N GLU A 325 -16.44 -6.58 -6.84
CA GLU A 325 -16.08 -5.50 -5.91
C GLU A 325 -15.14 -5.94 -4.78
N SER A 326 -15.06 -7.24 -4.52
CA SER A 326 -14.16 -7.88 -3.55
C SER A 326 -13.16 -8.82 -4.23
N ASP A 327 -12.82 -8.62 -5.51
CA ASP A 327 -11.70 -9.30 -6.17
C ASP A 327 -10.85 -8.26 -6.89
N TRP A 328 -10.05 -7.53 -6.12
CA TRP A 328 -9.16 -6.51 -6.67
C TRP A 328 -7.78 -6.56 -6.00
N GLY A 329 -6.79 -6.05 -6.72
CA GLY A 329 -5.41 -6.02 -6.27
C GLY A 329 -4.47 -6.72 -7.24
N LEU A 330 -3.91 -5.95 -8.17
CA LEU A 330 -2.89 -6.41 -9.11
C LEU A 330 -1.50 -5.97 -8.63
N THR A 331 -0.62 -6.94 -8.41
CA THR A 331 0.77 -6.72 -8.01
C THR A 331 1.64 -7.89 -8.48
N ALA A 332 2.96 -7.79 -8.29
CA ALA A 332 3.85 -8.91 -8.55
C ALA A 332 3.58 -10.07 -7.58
N CYS A 333 3.35 -11.26 -8.10
CA CYS A 333 3.05 -12.47 -7.32
C CYS A 333 3.21 -13.73 -8.18
N TYR A 334 3.06 -14.91 -7.57
CA TYR A 334 2.90 -16.17 -8.28
C TYR A 334 1.70 -16.20 -9.22
N GLY A 335 1.63 -17.23 -10.07
CA GLY A 335 0.43 -17.47 -10.86
C GLY A 335 -0.71 -17.96 -9.98
N GLY A 336 -1.93 -17.48 -10.21
CA GLY A 336 -3.15 -18.01 -9.59
C GLY A 336 -3.87 -19.04 -10.45
N ARG A 337 -3.38 -19.31 -11.65
CA ARG A 337 -3.94 -20.24 -12.65
C ARG A 337 -2.86 -20.72 -13.64
N PRO A 338 -3.04 -21.83 -14.38
CA PRO A 338 -2.12 -22.24 -15.45
C PRO A 338 -1.87 -21.11 -16.45
N PRO A 339 -0.61 -20.86 -16.88
CA PRO A 339 0.61 -21.66 -16.67
C PRO A 339 1.35 -21.48 -15.32
N TRP A 340 0.75 -20.88 -14.29
CA TRP A 340 1.31 -20.71 -12.94
C TRP A 340 2.57 -19.85 -12.87
N ASN A 341 2.73 -18.92 -13.82
CA ASN A 341 3.89 -18.07 -13.90
C ASN A 341 3.85 -16.93 -12.88
N TYR A 342 5.00 -16.67 -12.26
CA TYR A 342 5.25 -15.40 -11.57
C TYR A 342 5.20 -14.26 -12.59
N SER A 343 4.53 -13.16 -12.26
CA SER A 343 4.39 -12.00 -13.14
C SER A 343 4.23 -10.72 -12.33
N ALA A 344 4.86 -9.64 -12.79
CA ALA A 344 4.65 -8.30 -12.24
C ALA A 344 3.31 -7.73 -12.74
N ARG A 345 2.21 -8.10 -12.07
CA ARG A 345 0.86 -7.72 -12.54
C ARG A 345 0.53 -6.29 -12.17
N SER A 346 -0.16 -5.64 -13.09
CA SER A 346 -0.64 -4.26 -12.98
C SER A 346 -1.86 -4.10 -13.89
N PRO A 347 -2.57 -2.96 -13.87
CA PRO A 347 -3.63 -2.68 -14.84
C PRO A 347 -3.17 -2.77 -16.32
N GLN A 348 -1.87 -2.67 -16.61
CA GLN A 348 -1.32 -2.85 -17.97
C GLN A 348 -0.88 -4.29 -18.27
N ASN A 349 -0.77 -5.13 -17.25
CA ASN A 349 -0.32 -6.51 -17.34
C ASN A 349 -1.20 -7.39 -16.45
N ASP A 350 -2.48 -7.50 -16.84
CA ASP A 350 -3.47 -8.32 -16.16
C ASP A 350 -3.66 -9.64 -16.92
N ASP A 351 -3.58 -10.74 -16.19
CA ASP A 351 -3.82 -12.09 -16.68
C ASP A 351 -4.90 -12.79 -15.85
N GLY A 352 -5.81 -12.08 -15.19
CA GLY A 352 -6.93 -12.67 -14.45
C GLY A 352 -6.56 -13.20 -13.05
N VAL A 353 -5.37 -12.87 -12.54
CA VAL A 353 -4.88 -13.28 -11.23
C VAL A 353 -4.83 -12.09 -10.27
N ILE A 354 -5.41 -12.28 -9.09
CA ILE A 354 -5.40 -11.33 -7.97
C ILE A 354 -4.40 -11.78 -6.91
N ALA A 355 -3.69 -10.83 -6.32
CA ALA A 355 -2.80 -11.03 -5.18
C ALA A 355 -3.42 -10.41 -3.91
N PRO A 356 -3.70 -11.19 -2.85
CA PRO A 356 -4.22 -10.65 -1.59
C PRO A 356 -3.37 -9.52 -1.00
N THR A 357 -2.05 -9.57 -1.14
CA THR A 357 -1.17 -8.52 -0.59
C THR A 357 -1.44 -7.14 -1.19
N ALA A 358 -1.85 -7.05 -2.46
CA ALA A 358 -2.09 -5.77 -3.12
C ALA A 358 -3.18 -4.96 -2.39
N SER A 359 -4.31 -5.61 -2.09
CA SER A 359 -5.44 -4.95 -1.44
C SER A 359 -5.30 -4.87 0.07
N LEU A 360 -4.80 -5.91 0.72
CA LEU A 360 -4.63 -5.93 2.18
C LEU A 360 -3.49 -5.00 2.64
N SER A 361 -2.39 -4.91 1.91
CA SER A 361 -1.31 -3.97 2.24
C SER A 361 -1.67 -2.51 1.92
N SER A 362 -2.83 -2.28 1.28
CA SER A 362 -3.39 -0.96 1.03
C SER A 362 -4.38 -0.49 2.12
N TYR A 363 -4.46 -1.18 3.26
CA TYR A 363 -5.35 -0.86 4.38
C TYR A 363 -5.30 0.61 4.83
N PRO A 364 -4.13 1.25 4.98
CA PRO A 364 -4.10 2.66 5.36
C PRO A 364 -4.71 3.60 4.33
N TYR A 365 -4.66 3.24 3.05
CA TYR A 365 -5.15 4.09 1.95
C TYR A 365 -6.65 3.89 1.69
N THR A 366 -7.13 2.63 1.68
CA THR A 366 -8.53 2.30 1.35
C THR A 366 -9.15 1.29 2.33
N PRO A 367 -9.23 1.63 3.64
CA PRO A 367 -9.56 0.67 4.70
C PRO A 367 -10.90 -0.05 4.52
N PHE A 368 -11.91 0.63 3.98
CA PHE A 368 -13.18 -0.02 3.66
C PHE A 368 -13.02 -1.10 2.57
N TYR A 369 -12.38 -0.77 1.45
CA TYR A 369 -12.20 -1.70 0.32
C TYR A 369 -11.25 -2.85 0.64
N SER A 370 -10.21 -2.60 1.43
CA SER A 370 -9.34 -3.65 1.98
C SER A 370 -10.11 -4.56 2.94
N THR A 371 -11.08 -4.04 3.69
CA THR A 371 -11.95 -4.85 4.56
C THR A 371 -12.92 -5.72 3.76
N GLN A 372 -13.45 -5.22 2.63
CA GLN A 372 -14.24 -6.06 1.72
C GLN A 372 -13.43 -7.27 1.23
N MET A 373 -12.16 -7.04 0.85
CA MET A 373 -11.22 -8.11 0.50
C MET A 373 -10.97 -9.04 1.68
N LEU A 374 -10.63 -8.50 2.86
CA LEU A 374 -10.37 -9.31 4.05
C LEU A 374 -11.53 -10.26 4.37
N PHE A 375 -12.77 -9.77 4.35
CA PHE A 375 -13.96 -10.59 4.61
C PHE A 375 -14.12 -11.69 3.58
N ARG A 376 -14.06 -11.35 2.29
CA ARG A 376 -14.14 -12.37 1.23
C ARG A 376 -13.04 -13.43 1.39
N LEU A 377 -11.79 -13.01 1.53
CA LEU A 377 -10.66 -13.92 1.65
C LEU A 377 -10.79 -14.79 2.91
N SER A 378 -11.28 -14.24 4.03
CA SER A 378 -11.50 -14.97 5.28
C SER A 378 -12.53 -16.11 5.14
N GLU A 379 -13.53 -15.92 4.28
CA GLU A 379 -14.61 -16.87 4.02
C GLU A 379 -14.32 -17.77 2.81
N TYR A 380 -13.16 -17.63 2.17
CA TYR A 380 -12.83 -18.33 0.93
C TYR A 380 -11.67 -19.33 1.14
N PRO A 381 -11.96 -20.61 1.49
CA PRO A 381 -10.94 -21.63 1.77
C PRO A 381 -9.96 -21.90 0.63
N LEU A 382 -10.31 -21.48 -0.60
CA LEU A 382 -9.42 -21.55 -1.75
C LEU A 382 -8.13 -20.76 -1.49
N VAL A 383 -8.19 -19.63 -0.79
CA VAL A 383 -7.03 -18.75 -0.56
C VAL A 383 -6.41 -18.94 0.82
N HIS A 384 -6.75 -20.00 1.57
CA HIS A 384 -6.15 -20.24 2.88
C HIS A 384 -4.88 -21.07 2.74
N GLY A 385 -3.74 -20.44 3.02
CA GLY A 385 -2.41 -21.05 3.12
C GLY A 385 -2.04 -21.40 4.57
N SER A 386 -0.82 -21.89 4.75
CA SER A 386 -0.32 -22.33 6.06
C SER A 386 -0.17 -21.18 7.07
N TYR A 387 0.22 -20.00 6.58
CA TYR A 387 0.48 -18.81 7.39
C TYR A 387 -0.34 -17.62 6.88
N GLY A 388 -1.66 -17.76 6.82
CA GLY A 388 -2.56 -16.71 6.31
C GLY A 388 -3.03 -16.94 4.88
N PHE A 389 -3.13 -15.88 4.08
CA PHE A 389 -3.65 -15.99 2.72
C PHE A 389 -2.61 -16.52 1.73
N ALA A 390 -3.11 -17.16 0.67
CA ALA A 390 -2.38 -17.57 -0.53
C ALA A 390 -1.72 -16.36 -1.21
N ASP A 391 -0.62 -16.61 -1.93
CA ASP A 391 0.09 -15.57 -2.68
C ASP A 391 -0.77 -14.99 -3.82
N ALA A 392 -1.50 -15.87 -4.51
CA ALA A 392 -2.28 -15.51 -5.68
C ALA A 392 -3.50 -16.42 -5.91
N TYR A 393 -4.55 -15.88 -6.53
CA TYR A 393 -5.71 -16.65 -6.97
C TYR A 393 -6.38 -16.07 -8.21
N SER A 394 -7.18 -16.88 -8.89
CA SER A 394 -7.94 -16.49 -10.07
C SER A 394 -9.44 -16.73 -9.83
N PRO A 395 -10.27 -15.67 -9.77
CA PRO A 395 -11.73 -15.80 -9.67
C PRO A 395 -12.33 -16.57 -10.86
N GLU A 396 -11.77 -16.36 -12.05
CA GLU A 396 -12.24 -16.97 -13.30
C GLU A 396 -12.22 -18.50 -13.26
N THR A 397 -11.06 -19.06 -12.86
CA THR A 397 -10.78 -20.50 -12.82
C THR A 397 -11.07 -21.13 -11.46
N SER A 398 -11.31 -20.34 -10.40
CA SER A 398 -11.43 -20.82 -9.02
C SER A 398 -10.21 -21.65 -8.59
N THR A 399 -9.02 -21.17 -8.94
CA THR A 399 -7.73 -21.77 -8.58
C THR A 399 -6.87 -20.77 -7.79
N SER A 400 -5.87 -21.28 -7.06
CA SER A 400 -4.99 -20.49 -6.20
C SER A 400 -3.61 -21.11 -6.05
N GLU A 401 -2.60 -20.28 -5.84
CA GLU A 401 -1.28 -20.71 -5.35
C GLU A 401 -1.22 -20.46 -3.83
N LYS A 402 -1.42 -21.53 -3.05
CA LYS A 402 -1.49 -21.48 -1.58
C LYS A 402 -0.13 -21.33 -0.90
N LYS A 403 0.95 -21.45 -1.67
CA LYS A 403 2.28 -21.05 -1.23
C LYS A 403 2.31 -19.55 -0.96
N GLN A 404 3.36 -19.10 -0.29
CA GLN A 404 3.41 -17.77 0.30
C GLN A 404 4.82 -17.21 0.22
N LEU A 405 4.94 -15.97 -0.26
CA LEU A 405 6.21 -15.24 -0.33
C LEU A 405 6.38 -14.28 0.85
N ALA A 406 7.58 -14.16 1.39
CA ALA A 406 7.87 -13.22 2.47
C ALA A 406 7.52 -11.77 2.08
N ILE A 407 7.83 -11.40 0.84
CA ILE A 407 7.62 -10.06 0.30
C ILE A 407 6.13 -9.71 0.14
N ASP A 408 5.25 -10.70 0.11
CA ASP A 408 3.81 -10.51 0.02
C ASP A 408 3.14 -10.59 1.40
N GLN A 409 3.60 -11.49 2.27
CA GLN A 409 3.05 -11.64 3.63
C GLN A 409 3.46 -10.50 4.57
N GLY A 410 4.68 -9.99 4.43
CA GLY A 410 5.24 -8.96 5.33
C GLY A 410 4.44 -7.66 5.30
N PRO A 411 4.21 -7.07 4.11
CA PRO A 411 3.40 -5.88 3.95
C PRO A 411 1.98 -6.01 4.50
N ILE A 412 1.35 -7.20 4.41
CA ILE A 412 0.01 -7.42 4.97
C ILE A 412 0.04 -7.18 6.48
N VAL A 413 0.97 -7.80 7.21
CA VAL A 413 1.06 -7.63 8.67
C VAL A 413 1.32 -6.17 9.04
N VAL A 414 2.30 -5.56 8.37
CA VAL A 414 2.81 -4.23 8.72
C VAL A 414 1.82 -3.13 8.37
N MET A 415 1.21 -3.15 7.17
CA MET A 415 0.28 -2.10 6.75
C MET A 415 -1.08 -2.22 7.43
N MET A 416 -1.52 -3.43 7.78
CA MET A 416 -2.66 -3.60 8.70
C MET A 416 -2.35 -2.96 10.07
N GLU A 417 -1.14 -3.14 10.60
CA GLU A 417 -0.76 -2.50 11.86
C GLU A 417 -0.65 -0.98 11.76
N ASN A 418 -0.06 -0.47 10.69
CA ASN A 418 0.05 0.97 10.46
C ASN A 418 -1.33 1.63 10.34
N TYR A 419 -2.30 0.97 9.70
CA TYR A 419 -3.69 1.44 9.71
C TYR A 419 -4.26 1.50 11.14
N ARG A 420 -4.05 0.45 11.93
CA ARG A 420 -4.64 0.32 13.27
C ARG A 420 -4.06 1.30 14.29
N SER A 421 -2.72 1.43 14.33
CA SER A 421 -1.99 2.15 15.38
C SER A 421 -0.88 3.08 14.87
N GLY A 422 -0.47 2.95 13.61
CA GLY A 422 0.69 3.66 13.07
C GLY A 422 2.03 3.19 13.65
N LEU A 423 2.09 2.03 14.32
CA LEU A 423 3.25 1.57 15.10
C LEU A 423 4.58 1.66 14.34
N ILE A 424 4.67 1.02 13.16
CA ILE A 424 5.93 0.90 12.42
C ILE A 424 6.33 2.26 11.82
N TRP A 425 5.36 3.02 11.33
CA TRP A 425 5.57 4.42 10.93
C TRP A 425 6.13 5.28 12.05
N ASN A 426 5.53 5.24 13.24
CA ASN A 426 5.96 6.03 14.39
C ASN A 426 7.38 5.69 14.81
N LEU A 427 7.76 4.41 14.72
CA LEU A 427 9.10 3.94 15.05
C LEU A 427 10.14 4.41 14.01
N LEU A 428 9.96 4.12 12.72
CA LEU A 428 10.98 4.47 11.73
C LEU A 428 11.10 5.98 11.54
N MET A 429 9.97 6.72 11.49
CA MET A 429 9.98 8.17 11.31
C MET A 429 10.59 8.92 12.50
N LYS A 430 10.73 8.29 13.67
CA LYS A 430 11.43 8.86 14.82
C LYS A 430 12.96 8.84 14.65
N ASN A 431 13.48 7.90 13.87
CA ASN A 431 14.92 7.70 13.71
C ASN A 431 15.63 8.95 13.15
N ALA A 432 16.71 9.40 13.80
CA ALA A 432 17.39 10.64 13.47
C ALA A 432 18.06 10.62 12.08
N ASP A 433 18.60 9.47 11.65
CA ASP A 433 19.24 9.34 10.34
C ASP A 433 18.19 9.43 9.22
N ILE A 434 17.00 8.85 9.42
CA ILE A 434 15.85 8.99 8.50
C ILE A 434 15.37 10.44 8.42
N LYS A 435 15.16 11.12 9.56
CA LYS A 435 14.76 12.53 9.56
C LYS A 435 15.73 13.41 8.79
N ARG A 436 17.03 13.23 9.04
CA ARG A 436 18.09 13.95 8.31
C ARG A 436 18.03 13.63 6.82
N ALA A 437 17.86 12.37 6.45
CA ALA A 437 17.78 11.95 5.05
C ALA A 437 16.60 12.58 4.31
N LEU A 438 15.42 12.64 4.94
CA LEU A 438 14.24 13.24 4.34
C LEU A 438 14.47 14.74 4.04
N VAL A 439 15.09 15.47 4.97
CA VAL A 439 15.49 16.88 4.74
C VAL A 439 16.49 16.98 3.58
N LEU A 440 17.50 16.11 3.52
CA LEU A 440 18.47 16.06 2.42
C LEU A 440 17.83 15.71 1.06
N ALA A 441 16.75 14.93 1.08
CA ALA A 441 15.94 14.62 -0.09
C ALA A 441 15.01 15.78 -0.51
N GLY A 442 14.96 16.88 0.24
CA GLY A 442 14.08 18.03 -0.05
C GLY A 442 12.63 17.82 0.39
N MET A 443 12.36 16.84 1.26
CA MET A 443 11.05 16.68 1.87
C MET A 443 10.78 17.85 2.82
N LYS A 444 9.54 18.35 2.80
CA LYS A 444 9.09 19.40 3.71
C LYS A 444 9.06 18.87 5.14
N GLU A 445 9.29 19.75 6.11
CA GLU A 445 9.17 19.39 7.54
C GLU A 445 7.74 18.95 7.90
N GLN A 446 6.76 19.56 7.24
CA GLN A 446 5.36 19.18 7.24
C GLN A 446 4.77 19.35 5.83
N PRO A 447 3.83 18.48 5.41
CA PRO A 447 3.06 18.69 4.18
C PRO A 447 2.38 20.05 4.13
N ALA A 448 2.18 20.59 2.92
CA ALA A 448 1.49 21.85 2.71
C ALA A 448 -0.03 21.64 2.70
N PHE A 449 -0.59 21.27 3.85
CA PHE A 449 -2.02 21.01 3.98
C PHE A 449 -2.85 22.26 3.68
N SER A 450 -3.90 22.07 2.88
CA SER A 450 -4.93 23.08 2.67
C SER A 450 -6.01 22.94 3.76
N GLU A 451 -6.49 24.07 4.29
CA GLU A 451 -7.65 24.08 5.19
C GLU A 451 -8.84 23.35 4.56
N GLY A 452 -9.43 22.39 5.27
CA GLY A 452 -10.40 21.46 4.71
C GLY A 452 -10.21 20.03 5.21
N PHE A 453 -10.96 19.09 4.64
CA PHE A 453 -10.79 17.66 4.93
C PHE A 453 -9.48 17.12 4.34
N LEU A 454 -8.80 16.26 5.09
CA LEU A 454 -7.59 15.55 4.68
C LEU A 454 -7.89 14.06 4.46
N LYS A 455 -6.97 13.37 3.77
CA LYS A 455 -6.98 11.90 3.58
C LYS A 455 -8.28 11.32 2.99
N THR A 456 -9.11 12.14 2.35
CA THR A 456 -10.37 11.67 1.80
C THR A 456 -10.11 10.91 0.50
N TYR A 457 -10.61 9.68 0.41
CA TYR A 457 -10.56 8.91 -0.82
C TYR A 457 -11.95 8.88 -1.47
N ILE A 458 -12.09 9.66 -2.54
CA ILE A 458 -13.36 9.75 -3.27
C ILE A 458 -13.38 8.67 -4.33
N ASN A 459 -14.31 7.72 -4.24
CA ASN A 459 -14.51 6.76 -5.31
C ASN A 459 -14.96 7.47 -6.59
N SER A 460 -14.22 7.29 -7.68
CA SER A 460 -14.48 8.01 -8.91
C SER A 460 -15.75 7.58 -9.65
N GLN A 461 -16.34 6.42 -9.34
CA GLN A 461 -17.63 5.99 -9.87
C GLN A 461 -18.79 6.48 -9.01
N THR A 462 -18.76 6.24 -7.69
CA THR A 462 -19.87 6.63 -6.80
C THR A 462 -19.84 8.10 -6.39
N LYS A 463 -18.71 8.78 -6.59
CA LYS A 463 -18.41 10.15 -6.15
C LYS A 463 -18.56 10.35 -4.64
N GLN A 464 -18.34 9.28 -3.87
CA GLN A 464 -18.52 9.24 -2.42
C GLN A 464 -17.27 8.72 -1.74
N TYR A 465 -17.04 9.18 -0.51
CA TYR A 465 -16.11 8.55 0.40
C TYR A 465 -16.84 7.48 1.21
N ASP A 466 -16.48 6.21 0.99
CA ASP A 466 -16.91 5.09 1.81
C ASP A 466 -16.15 5.07 3.16
N MET A 467 -16.76 5.70 4.16
CA MET A 467 -16.24 5.79 5.51
C MET A 467 -16.62 4.55 6.31
N MET A 468 -15.63 3.89 6.90
CA MET A 468 -15.85 2.79 7.84
C MET A 468 -15.44 3.24 9.25
N ARG A 469 -16.13 2.77 10.28
CA ARG A 469 -15.67 2.99 11.66
C ARG A 469 -14.35 2.25 11.86
N HIS A 470 -13.37 2.92 12.46
CA HIS A 470 -12.09 2.29 12.76
C HIS A 470 -12.31 1.06 13.67
N PRO A 471 -11.74 -0.11 13.35
CA PRO A 471 -12.03 -1.35 14.10
C PRO A 471 -11.64 -1.24 15.57
N ASP A 472 -10.51 -0.59 15.88
CA ASP A 472 -10.02 -0.47 17.27
C ASP A 472 -10.61 0.73 18.03
N ARG A 473 -10.88 1.85 17.34
CA ARG A 473 -11.33 3.12 17.96
C ARG A 473 -12.85 3.27 17.93
N GLU A 474 -13.52 2.50 17.08
CA GLU A 474 -14.99 2.38 16.94
C GLU A 474 -15.72 3.65 16.49
N HIS A 475 -14.98 4.63 15.98
CA HIS A 475 -15.51 5.89 15.46
C HIS A 475 -15.33 5.98 13.95
N TYR A 476 -16.24 6.69 13.29
CA TYR A 476 -15.94 7.32 12.01
C TYR A 476 -15.01 8.48 12.30
N GLU A 477 -13.90 8.57 11.57
CA GLU A 477 -12.86 9.57 11.79
C GLU A 477 -12.62 10.31 10.48
N LEU A 478 -12.51 11.64 10.57
CA LEU A 478 -12.13 12.51 9.47
C LEU A 478 -11.02 13.44 9.95
N GLU A 479 -9.85 13.28 9.35
CA GLU A 479 -8.80 14.27 9.49
C GLU A 479 -9.16 15.54 8.73
N TYR A 480 -8.81 16.68 9.32
CA TYR A 480 -9.00 17.99 8.71
C TYR A 480 -7.92 18.96 9.17
N PHE A 481 -7.64 19.96 8.35
CA PHE A 481 -6.67 21.01 8.63
C PHE A 481 -7.37 22.35 8.86
N LEU A 482 -6.87 23.14 9.81
CA LEU A 482 -7.30 24.50 10.10
C LEU A 482 -6.14 25.47 9.99
N ASN A 483 -6.37 26.63 9.37
CA ASN A 483 -5.37 27.70 9.38
C ASN A 483 -5.28 28.41 10.74
N THR A 484 -6.40 28.43 11.48
CA THR A 484 -6.52 29.10 12.78
C THR A 484 -7.32 28.24 13.74
N GLU A 485 -6.94 28.23 15.01
CA GLU A 485 -7.70 27.59 16.08
C GLU A 485 -9.08 28.24 16.27
N GLY A 486 -10.04 27.48 16.82
CA GLY A 486 -11.35 28.00 17.19
C GLY A 486 -12.47 26.95 17.13
N ASP A 487 -13.71 27.43 17.18
CA ASP A 487 -14.90 26.58 17.10
C ASP A 487 -15.19 26.15 15.66
N ILE A 488 -15.39 24.85 15.45
CA ILE A 488 -15.73 24.23 14.18
C ILE A 488 -17.09 23.56 14.32
N ARG A 489 -18.01 23.92 13.42
CA ARG A 489 -19.33 23.31 13.40
C ARG A 489 -19.40 22.23 12.33
N PHE A 490 -19.69 21.01 12.74
CA PHE A 490 -19.93 19.88 11.85
C PHE A 490 -21.43 19.59 11.75
N LYS A 491 -21.93 19.48 10.52
CA LYS A 491 -23.32 19.07 10.23
C LYS A 491 -23.33 17.86 9.33
N LEU A 492 -24.09 16.83 9.71
CA LEU A 492 -24.39 15.68 8.85
C LEU A 492 -25.83 15.79 8.40
N ASN A 493 -26.06 15.86 7.09
CA ASN A 493 -27.39 15.79 6.50
C ASN A 493 -27.54 14.47 5.77
N ASN A 494 -28.67 13.78 5.94
CA ASN A 494 -28.96 12.56 5.18
C ASN A 494 -29.25 12.89 3.70
N ALA A 495 -29.46 11.86 2.87
CA ALA A 495 -29.74 12.04 1.44
C ALA A 495 -31.00 12.88 1.10
N SER A 496 -31.95 13.04 2.02
CA SER A 496 -33.12 13.92 1.85
C SER A 496 -32.90 15.35 2.37
N GLY A 497 -31.68 15.66 2.84
CA GLY A 497 -31.33 16.97 3.39
C GLY A 497 -31.75 17.18 4.85
N GLN A 498 -32.25 16.14 5.54
CA GLN A 498 -32.60 16.23 6.95
C GLN A 498 -31.33 16.14 7.81
N LEU A 499 -31.26 16.99 8.82
CA LEU A 499 -30.15 17.07 9.76
C LEU A 499 -30.13 15.83 10.68
N ALA A 500 -29.02 15.11 10.69
CA ALA A 500 -28.78 13.91 11.49
C ALA A 500 -27.80 14.13 12.65
N LEU A 501 -26.85 15.06 12.49
CA LEU A 501 -25.92 15.48 13.52
C LEU A 501 -25.62 16.98 13.32
N ASP A 502 -25.54 17.72 14.41
CA ASP A 502 -25.07 19.10 14.45
C ASP A 502 -24.28 19.29 15.73
N THR A 503 -22.97 19.49 15.60
CA THR A 503 -22.06 19.55 16.74
C THR A 503 -21.00 20.63 16.53
N VAL A 504 -20.55 21.20 17.63
CA VAL A 504 -19.43 22.15 17.65
C VAL A 504 -18.30 21.49 18.42
N VAL A 505 -17.10 21.51 17.84
CA VAL A 505 -15.87 21.05 18.49
C VAL A 505 -14.86 22.20 18.47
N VAL A 506 -13.94 22.22 19.43
CA VAL A 506 -12.80 23.14 19.42
C VAL A 506 -11.66 22.44 18.68
N GLY A 507 -11.10 23.11 17.67
CA GLY A 507 -9.95 22.62 16.92
C GLY A 507 -8.76 23.57 17.06
N ASN A 508 -7.57 23.01 17.00
CA ASN A 508 -6.31 23.77 17.03
C ASN A 508 -5.92 24.20 15.61
N ALA A 509 -5.09 25.22 15.47
CA ALA A 509 -4.41 25.47 14.21
C ALA A 509 -3.57 24.24 13.82
N GLY A 510 -3.62 23.84 12.55
CA GLY A 510 -2.99 22.61 12.07
C GLY A 510 -3.99 21.46 11.91
N GLU A 511 -3.48 20.24 12.08
CA GLU A 511 -4.23 19.01 11.88
C GLU A 511 -5.12 18.65 13.07
N ASN A 512 -6.31 18.16 12.79
CA ASN A 512 -7.32 17.77 13.75
C ASN A 512 -8.06 16.52 13.26
N VAL A 513 -8.79 15.86 14.17
CA VAL A 513 -9.65 14.71 13.84
C VAL A 513 -11.06 14.99 14.33
N PHE A 514 -12.04 14.86 13.44
CA PHE A 514 -13.45 14.85 13.80
C PHE A 514 -13.93 13.41 13.91
N SER A 515 -14.42 13.03 15.09
CA SER A 515 -14.85 11.67 15.38
C SER A 515 -16.33 11.62 15.77
N PHE A 516 -17.08 10.66 15.23
CA PHE A 516 -18.48 10.42 15.59
C PHE A 516 -18.85 8.95 15.49
N ARG A 517 -20.01 8.57 16.07
CA ARG A 517 -20.54 7.21 16.07
C ARG A 517 -21.97 7.19 15.53
N ASN A 518 -22.48 5.98 15.32
CA ASN A 518 -23.91 5.79 15.04
C ASN A 518 -24.76 6.32 16.19
N THR A 519 -25.92 6.85 15.84
CA THR A 519 -26.98 7.30 16.75
C THR A 519 -28.33 6.83 16.22
N ASN A 520 -29.44 7.27 16.81
CA ASN A 520 -30.77 7.02 16.22
C ASN A 520 -30.97 7.70 14.86
N SER A 521 -30.13 8.70 14.51
CA SER A 521 -30.23 9.49 13.28
C SER A 521 -29.03 9.31 12.34
N VAL A 522 -27.89 8.83 12.86
CA VAL A 522 -26.70 8.48 12.10
C VAL A 522 -26.62 6.96 11.96
N ILE A 523 -26.87 6.46 10.75
CA ILE A 523 -27.11 5.04 10.48
C ILE A 523 -26.09 4.52 9.45
N SER A 524 -25.39 3.44 9.77
CA SER A 524 -24.50 2.75 8.82
C SER A 524 -25.29 2.18 7.63
N GLY A 525 -24.68 2.17 6.45
CA GLY A 525 -25.27 1.77 5.17
C GLY A 525 -25.92 2.91 4.38
N LYS A 526 -25.98 4.13 4.95
CA LYS A 526 -26.60 5.32 4.35
C LYS A 526 -25.59 6.35 3.85
N GLN A 527 -26.06 7.18 2.93
CA GLN A 527 -25.34 8.34 2.41
C GLN A 527 -25.64 9.58 3.27
N TYR A 528 -24.61 10.37 3.52
CA TYR A 528 -24.68 11.65 4.21
C TYR A 528 -23.82 12.70 3.49
N THR A 529 -24.17 13.97 3.69
CA THR A 529 -23.32 15.11 3.38
C THR A 529 -22.79 15.68 4.68
N ILE A 530 -21.47 15.60 4.87
CA ILE A 530 -20.77 16.22 6.00
C ILE A 530 -20.35 17.61 5.59
N LYS A 531 -20.78 18.61 6.36
CA LYS A 531 -20.37 20.00 6.23
C LYS A 531 -19.53 20.40 7.44
N MET A 532 -18.32 20.89 7.20
CA MET A 532 -17.44 21.51 8.19
C MET A 532 -17.46 23.01 7.98
N ILE A 533 -17.75 23.77 9.04
CA ILE A 533 -17.75 25.24 9.04
C ILE A 533 -16.63 25.70 9.97
N THR A 534 -15.61 26.35 9.42
CA THR A 534 -14.41 26.78 10.17
C THR A 534 -14.67 28.06 10.98
N PRO A 535 -13.76 28.46 11.90
CA PRO A 535 -13.90 29.70 12.66
C PRO A 535 -14.03 30.96 11.79
N GLY A 536 -13.42 30.93 10.59
CA GLY A 536 -13.54 31.97 9.57
C GLY A 536 -14.81 31.90 8.72
N ASN A 537 -15.82 31.10 9.10
CA ASN A 537 -17.06 30.85 8.35
C ASN A 537 -16.85 30.28 6.93
N LYS A 538 -15.72 29.63 6.65
CA LYS A 538 -15.57 28.87 5.40
C LYS A 538 -16.25 27.52 5.54
N GLU A 539 -16.92 27.08 4.47
CA GLU A 539 -17.60 25.80 4.43
C GLU A 539 -16.88 24.80 3.54
N TYR A 540 -16.67 23.59 4.06
CA TYR A 540 -16.15 22.44 3.33
C TYR A 540 -17.18 21.32 3.37
N THR A 541 -17.41 20.67 2.23
CA THR A 541 -18.46 19.65 2.09
C THR A 541 -17.89 18.35 1.55
N LEU A 542 -18.33 17.24 2.12
CA LEU A 542 -17.89 15.90 1.76
C LEU A 542 -19.10 14.97 1.67
N LEU A 543 -19.26 14.32 0.52
CA LEU A 543 -20.29 13.31 0.33
C LEU A 543 -19.75 11.95 0.78
N VAL A 544 -20.41 11.34 1.76
CA VAL A 544 -19.93 10.10 2.38
C VAL A 544 -21.01 9.03 2.35
N ARG A 545 -20.57 7.77 2.30
CA ARG A 545 -21.39 6.64 2.67
C ARG A 545 -20.81 6.01 3.92
N LEU A 546 -21.61 5.97 4.98
CA LEU A 546 -21.21 5.33 6.22
C LEU A 546 -21.34 3.82 6.04
N ARG A 547 -20.27 3.08 6.34
CA ARG A 547 -20.16 1.63 6.22
C ARG A 547 -20.18 0.95 7.58
#